data_AF-X1PA82-F1
#
_entry.id   AF-X1PA82-F1
#
_cell.length_a   1.000
_cell.length_b   1.000
_cell.length_c   1.000
_cell.angle_alpha   90.00
_cell.angle_beta   90.00
_cell.angle_gamma   90.00
#
_symmetry.space_group_name_H-M   'P 1'
#
loop_
_entity.id
_entity.type
_entity.pdbx_description
1 polymer ?
#
loop_
_entity_poly.entity_id
_entity_poly.type
_entity_poly.pdbx_seq_one_letter_code
_entity_poly.pdbx_strand_id
1 'polypeptide(L)' 'MPYHILLDGLEEERRGKGALGTTRRGIGPAFADKVARLGIRVGSLLDRNIFLKQLSSTLEVKNAIL' A
#
# COMPACT_ATOMS: atom_id res chain seq x y z
N MET A 1 -3.74 4.79 -1.14
CA MET A 1 -3.12 4.94 -2.47
C MET A 1 -3.52 3.78 -3.38
N PRO A 2 -3.61 3.94 -4.71
CA PRO A 2 -4.12 2.91 -5.64
C PRO A 2 -3.42 1.55 -5.52
N TYR A 3 -2.10 1.52 -5.27
CA TYR A 3 -1.35 0.27 -5.09
C TYR A 3 -1.82 -0.59 -3.91
N HIS A 4 -2.45 -0.01 -2.89
CA HIS A 4 -2.99 -0.79 -1.77
C HIS A 4 -4.19 -1.64 -2.20
N ILE A 5 -5.04 -1.09 -3.07
CA ILE A 5 -6.22 -1.78 -3.61
C ILE A 5 -5.75 -2.96 -4.46
N LEU A 6 -4.74 -2.71 -5.32
CA LEU A 6 -4.14 -3.74 -6.15
C LEU A 6 -3.56 -4.87 -5.30
N LEU A 7 -2.74 -4.55 -4.29
CA LEU A 7 -2.14 -5.54 -3.40
C LEU A 7 -3.18 -6.37 -2.65
N ASP A 8 -4.25 -5.75 -2.14
CA ASP A 8 -5.34 -6.45 -1.45
C ASP A 8 -6.04 -7.46 -2.38
N GLY A 9 -6.28 -7.08 -3.64
CA GLY A 9 -6.82 -7.99 -4.65
C GLY A 9 -5.87 -9.14 -4.97
N LEU A 10 -4.59 -8.84 -5.22
CA LEU A 10 -3.56 -9.85 -5.53
C LEU A 10 -3.34 -10.82 -4.37
N GLU A 11 -3.40 -10.35 -3.11
CA GLU A 11 -3.28 -11.24 -1.95
C GLU A 11 -4.46 -12.22 -1.85
N GLU A 12 -5.69 -11.76 -2.12
CA GLU A 12 -6.87 -12.64 -2.14
C GLU A 12 -6.77 -13.66 -3.27
N GLU A 13 -6.36 -13.24 -4.46
CA GLU A 13 -6.15 -14.13 -5.61
C GLU A 13 -5.06 -15.17 -5.32
N ARG A 14 -3.92 -14.74 -4.76
CA ARG A 14 -2.81 -15.61 -4.36
C ARG A 14 -3.23 -16.64 -3.31
N ARG A 15 -4.13 -16.28 -2.39
CA ARG A 15 -4.63 -17.19 -1.34
C ARG A 15 -5.65 -18.20 -1.86
N GLY A 16 -6.34 -17.91 -2.97
CA GLY A 16 -7.29 -18.82 -3.61
C GLY A 16 -8.33 -19.36 -2.63
N LYS A 17 -8.32 -20.68 -2.37
CA LYS A 17 -9.24 -21.34 -1.42
C LYS A 17 -9.08 -20.87 0.03
N GLY A 18 -7.96 -20.25 0.37
CA GLY A 18 -7.69 -19.64 1.69
C GLY A 18 -7.85 -18.12 1.72
N ALA A 19 -8.56 -17.55 0.75
CA ALA A 19 -8.89 -16.12 0.73
C ALA A 19 -9.65 -15.72 2.00
N LEU A 20 -9.40 -14.51 2.47
CA LEU A 20 -9.99 -13.98 3.70
C LEU A 20 -11.38 -13.36 3.46
N GLY A 21 -11.74 -13.08 2.21
CA GLY A 21 -12.95 -12.36 1.86
C GLY A 21 -12.80 -10.87 2.15
N THR A 22 -11.70 -10.25 1.75
CA THR A 22 -11.47 -8.83 2.02
C THR A 22 -12.42 -7.95 1.21
N THR A 23 -12.60 -6.70 1.66
CA THR A 23 -13.40 -5.72 0.91
C THR A 23 -12.73 -5.23 -0.38
N ARG A 24 -11.48 -5.66 -0.66
CA ARG A 24 -10.66 -5.20 -1.79
C ARG A 24 -10.53 -3.68 -1.86
N ARG A 25 -10.46 -3.03 -0.70
CA ARG A 25 -10.30 -1.57 -0.57
C ARG A 25 -8.88 -1.14 -0.18
N GLY A 26 -7.97 -2.09 -0.01
CA GLY A 26 -6.58 -1.80 0.36
C GLY A 26 -6.39 -1.50 1.84
N ILE A 27 -7.34 -1.89 2.70
CA ILE A 27 -7.28 -1.60 4.15
C ILE A 27 -6.09 -2.33 4.78
N GLY A 28 -5.97 -3.64 4.55
CA GLY A 28 -4.86 -4.45 5.05
C GLY A 28 -3.50 -3.89 4.64
N PRO A 29 -3.23 -3.74 3.34
CA PRO A 29 -1.98 -3.15 2.86
C PRO A 29 -1.70 -1.75 3.43
N ALA A 30 -2.71 -0.88 3.59
CA ALA A 30 -2.52 0.46 4.14
C ALA A 30 -2.12 0.44 5.62
N PHE A 31 -2.70 -0.48 6.41
CA PHE A 31 -2.29 -0.70 7.79
C PHE A 31 -0.89 -1.33 7.88
N ALA A 32 -0.55 -2.24 6.97
CA ALA A 32 0.80 -2.80 6.89
C ALA A 32 1.85 -1.70 6.67
N ASP A 33 1.60 -0.77 5.75
CA ASP A 33 2.50 0.37 5.49
C ASP A 33 2.62 1.31 6.68
N LYS A 34 1.52 1.52 7.43
CA LYS A 34 1.54 2.28 8.69
C LYS A 34 2.44 1.61 9.73
N VAL A 35 2.30 0.31 9.94
CA VAL A 35 3.09 -0.46 10.92
C VAL A 35 4.55 -0.55 10.51
N ALA A 36 4.82 -0.74 9.22
CA ALA A 36 6.17 -0.77 8.64
C ALA A 36 6.86 0.60 8.64
N ARG A 37 6.14 1.69 8.94
CA ARG A 37 6.61 3.08 8.86
C ARG A 37 7.02 3.50 7.44
N LEU A 38 6.39 2.89 6.43
CA LEU A 38 6.59 3.18 5.00
C LEU A 38 5.41 3.96 4.37
N GLY A 39 4.31 4.11 5.12
CA GLY A 39 3.09 4.74 4.62
C GLY A 39 3.18 6.27 4.51
N ILE A 40 2.60 6.81 3.44
CA ILE A 40 2.42 8.25 3.24
C ILE A 40 1.20 8.72 4.05
N ARG A 41 1.38 9.74 4.88
CA ARG A 41 0.33 10.30 5.73
C ARG A 41 -0.21 11.61 5.15
N VAL A 42 -1.40 12.02 5.58
CA VAL A 42 -2.03 13.30 5.15
C VAL A 42 -1.10 14.50 5.40
N GLY A 43 -0.40 14.53 6.53
CA GLY A 43 0.57 15.61 6.82
C GLY A 43 1.70 15.71 5.79
N SER A 44 2.11 14.59 5.19
CA SER A 44 3.11 14.59 4.12
C SER A 44 2.62 15.26 2.84
N LEU A 45 1.30 15.30 2.61
CA LEU A 45 0.71 15.93 1.42
C LEU A 45 0.79 17.47 1.47
N LEU A 46 1.02 18.04 2.65
CA LEU A 46 1.14 19.49 2.85
C LEU A 46 2.47 20.04 2.33
N ASP A 47 3.49 19.19 2.19
CA ASP A 47 4.79 19.54 1.64
C ASP A 47 5.08 18.66 0.42
N ARG A 48 5.12 19.28 -0.76
CA ARG A 48 5.34 18.61 -2.03
C ARG A 48 6.68 17.85 -2.08
N ASN A 49 7.74 18.40 -1.50
CA ASN A 49 9.06 17.79 -1.54
C ASN A 49 9.10 16.54 -0.65
N ILE A 50 8.50 16.62 0.54
CA ILE A 50 8.37 15.47 1.43
C ILE A 50 7.51 14.40 0.78
N PHE A 51 6.36 14.76 0.21
CA PHE A 51 5.48 13.83 -0.48
C PHE A 51 6.20 13.10 -1.62
N LEU A 52 6.86 13.82 -2.51
CA LEU A 52 7.55 13.22 -3.66
C LEU A 52 8.67 12.29 -3.20
N LYS A 53 9.48 12.69 -2.22
CA LYS A 53 10.54 11.85 -1.66
C LYS A 53 9.98 10.55 -1.08
N GLN A 54 8.92 10.63 -0.28
CA GLN A 54 8.27 9.46 0.30
C GLN A 54 7.63 8.59 -0.77
N LEU A 55 6.94 9.19 -1.74
CA LEU A 55 6.28 8.48 -2.83
C LEU A 55 7.28 7.70 -3.68
N SER A 56 8.40 8.31 -4.07
CA SER A 56 9.44 7.62 -4.84
C SER A 56 10.00 6.41 -4.08
N SER A 57 10.33 6.58 -2.80
CA SER A 57 10.84 5.48 -1.97
C SER A 57 9.80 4.38 -1.76
N THR A 58 8.54 4.72 -1.50
CA THR A 58 7.46 3.73 -1.36
C THR A 58 7.24 2.99 -2.68
N LEU A 59 7.18 3.68 -3.82
CA LEU A 59 6.94 3.04 -5.12
C LEU A 59 8.07 2.09 -5.52
N GLU A 60 9.32 2.41 -5.21
CA GLU A 60 10.45 1.51 -5.45
C GLU A 60 10.25 0.16 -4.75
N VAL A 61 9.87 0.18 -3.47
CA VAL A 61 9.60 -1.04 -2.70
C VAL A 61 8.36 -1.77 -3.22
N LYS A 62 7.28 -1.05 -3.55
CA LYS A 62 6.02 -1.66 -4.01
C LYS A 62 6.14 -2.27 -5.41
N ASN A 63 6.88 -1.64 -6.31
CA ASN A 63 7.10 -2.18 -7.66
C ASN A 63 8.01 -3.41 -7.66
N ALA A 64 8.85 -3.59 -6.64
CA ALA A 64 9.70 -4.79 -6.54
C ALA A 64 8.93 -6.04 -6.12
N ILE A 65 7.72 -5.89 -5.55
CA ILE A 65 6.89 -7.00 -5.03
C ILE A 65 5.62 -7.24 -5.85
N LEU A 66 5.28 -6.33 -6.77
CA LEU A 66 4.16 -6.43 -7.70
C LEU A 66 4.63 -7.10 -8.99
#